data_AF-A0A4V1ZRJ5-F1
#
_entry.id   AF-A0A4V1ZRJ5-F1
#
_cell.length_a   1.000
_cell.length_b   1.000
_cell.length_c   1.000
_cell.angle_alpha   90.00
_cell.angle_beta   90.00
_cell.angle_gamma   90.00
#
_symmetry.space_group_name_H-M   'P 1'
#
loop_
_entity.id
_entity.type
_entity.pdbx_description
1 polymer ?
#
loop_
_entity_poly.entity_id
_entity_poly.type
_entity_poly.pdbx_seq_one_letter_code
_entity_poly.pdbx_strand_id
1 'polypeptide(L)'
;LKMLTISDALGNERLGEIGDRRQLQPIDRGKSFSVQQAAGITTARMDENIRQRTDQLRTVAALTNVGKAAQALRVLGDKVVEDKNPAEKAAAMWLELPPEERAVTAIFASGKESRETINKTVQEGLIKDGTLKGDGLFLTVHQPVNMLREHLRYQQFYKPGQTLHVRGSVPEIGLRHGSAEVKRVFANGKVEVKLESTGRNVKFSPQRIDPMIESDRMQLTTLETVRVYEGDRIRWTATDKERGMHNAAMATITSIEGGRVTVELASKETVTLERNDPMLSRLDLAYSLNAHMAQGVTADKAIGVMQSFESNLSNQLLTNVIITRVRDDLIMVVDDQKKLEAQLDRNTGYKTSSLESLGQLEVDGT
;
A
#
# COMPACT_ATOMS: atom_id res chain seq x y z
N LEU A 1 -14.04 20.16 -2.90
CA LEU A 1 -14.80 21.15 -3.72
C LEU A 1 -15.98 20.50 -4.45
N LYS A 2 -15.80 19.53 -5.36
CA LYS A 2 -16.92 18.92 -6.11
C LYS A 2 -18.09 18.41 -5.24
N MET A 3 -17.82 17.74 -4.12
CA MET A 3 -18.90 17.20 -3.26
C MET A 3 -19.76 18.32 -2.62
N LEU A 4 -19.14 19.40 -2.14
CA LEU A 4 -19.85 20.55 -1.56
C LEU A 4 -20.73 21.25 -2.62
N THR A 5 -20.20 21.47 -3.81
CA THR A 5 -20.95 22.06 -4.92
C THR A 5 -22.12 21.17 -5.35
N ILE A 6 -21.95 19.85 -5.39
CA ILE A 6 -23.03 18.91 -5.68
C ILE A 6 -24.08 18.94 -4.56
N SER A 7 -23.65 18.96 -3.30
CA SER A 7 -24.55 19.02 -2.14
C SER A 7 -25.42 20.27 -2.18
N ASP A 8 -24.81 21.42 -2.46
CA ASP A 8 -25.49 22.71 -2.61
C ASP A 8 -26.46 22.70 -3.81
N ALA A 9 -26.02 22.20 -4.97
CA ALA A 9 -26.86 22.09 -6.16
C ALA A 9 -28.07 21.13 -5.99
N LEU A 10 -27.94 20.12 -5.13
CA LEU A 10 -29.02 19.20 -4.77
C LEU A 10 -29.94 19.77 -3.67
N GLY A 11 -29.64 20.96 -3.12
CA GLY A 11 -30.42 21.58 -2.05
C GLY A 11 -30.27 20.86 -0.70
N ASN A 12 -29.20 20.11 -0.49
CA ASN A 12 -28.96 19.43 0.79
C ASN A 12 -28.58 20.46 1.85
N GLU A 13 -29.39 20.57 2.91
CA GLU A 13 -29.15 21.50 4.01
C GLU A 13 -27.97 21.11 4.91
N ARG A 14 -27.58 19.82 4.91
CA ARG A 14 -26.52 19.29 5.76
C ARG A 14 -25.70 18.23 5.04
N LEU A 15 -24.38 18.32 5.20
CA LEU A 15 -23.42 17.30 4.78
C LEU A 15 -22.63 16.85 6.02
N GLY A 16 -22.67 15.55 6.32
CA GLY A 16 -21.86 14.95 7.38
C GLY A 16 -20.61 14.31 6.79
N GLU A 17 -19.43 14.78 7.19
CA GLU A 17 -18.15 14.13 6.87
C GLU A 17 -17.64 13.38 8.12
N ILE A 18 -17.26 12.11 7.94
CA ILE A 18 -16.66 11.28 8.98
C ILE A 18 -15.26 10.90 8.52
N GLY A 19 -14.27 11.10 9.40
CA GLY A 19 -12.88 10.81 9.09
C GLY A 19 -11.99 11.03 10.30
N ASP A 20 -10.71 10.65 10.15
CA ASP A 20 -9.69 10.80 11.18
C ASP A 20 -8.51 11.56 10.58
N ARG A 21 -8.17 12.70 11.21
CA ARG A 21 -7.05 13.56 10.79
C ARG A 21 -5.69 12.90 10.96
N ARG A 22 -5.60 11.88 11.82
CA ARG A 22 -4.38 11.12 12.14
C ARG A 22 -4.25 9.84 11.33
N GLN A 23 -5.08 9.65 10.31
CA GLN A 23 -4.87 8.63 9.28
C GLN A 23 -3.98 9.13 8.16
N LEU A 24 -3.48 8.20 7.34
CA LEU A 24 -2.62 8.53 6.22
C LEU A 24 -3.37 9.42 5.23
N GLN A 25 -2.72 10.52 4.88
CA GLN A 25 -3.28 11.53 4.00
C GLN A 25 -3.28 11.02 2.54
N PRO A 26 -4.18 11.53 1.68
CA PRO A 26 -4.22 11.14 0.28
C PRO A 26 -2.87 11.35 -0.39
N ILE A 27 -2.40 10.41 -1.22
CA ILE A 27 -1.06 10.46 -1.83
C ILE A 27 -0.86 11.73 -2.68
N ASP A 28 -1.79 12.00 -3.60
CA ASP A 28 -1.67 13.08 -4.61
C ASP A 28 -2.55 14.32 -4.33
N ARG A 29 -3.13 14.42 -3.13
CA ARG A 29 -4.00 15.56 -2.75
C ARG A 29 -3.55 16.20 -1.44
N GLY A 30 -4.04 17.42 -1.21
CA GLY A 30 -3.88 18.13 0.05
C GLY A 30 -4.74 17.53 1.18
N LYS A 31 -4.72 18.18 2.35
CA LYS A 31 -5.40 17.72 3.58
C LYS A 31 -6.72 18.44 3.85
N SER A 32 -7.64 18.40 2.89
CA SER A 32 -8.90 19.19 2.94
C SER A 32 -9.74 18.92 4.19
N PHE A 33 -9.83 17.66 4.66
CA PHE A 33 -10.56 17.32 5.88
C PHE A 33 -10.02 18.07 7.11
N SER A 34 -8.70 18.04 7.31
CA SER A 34 -8.03 18.77 8.40
C SER A 34 -8.20 20.29 8.27
N VAL A 35 -8.07 20.82 7.05
CA VAL A 35 -8.26 22.26 6.75
C VAL A 35 -9.68 22.71 7.08
N GLN A 36 -10.70 21.93 6.69
CA GLN A 36 -12.09 22.27 6.99
C GLN A 36 -12.34 22.32 8.50
N GLN A 37 -11.85 21.34 9.25
CA GLN A 37 -11.95 21.35 10.72
C GLN A 37 -11.26 22.57 11.34
N ALA A 38 -10.06 22.91 10.89
CA ALA A 38 -9.34 24.10 11.35
C ALA A 38 -10.04 25.41 10.98
N ALA A 39 -10.76 25.44 9.85
CA ALA A 39 -11.58 26.57 9.43
C ALA A 39 -12.88 26.75 10.24
N GLY A 40 -13.13 25.90 11.24
CA GLY A 40 -14.20 26.09 12.21
C GLY A 40 -15.54 25.45 11.86
N ILE A 41 -15.58 24.43 10.97
CA ILE A 41 -16.80 23.65 10.78
C ILE A 41 -17.22 22.99 12.11
N THR A 42 -18.52 22.84 12.33
CA THR A 42 -19.04 22.13 13.52
C THR A 42 -18.52 20.70 13.54
N THR A 43 -17.86 20.30 14.62
CA THR A 43 -17.27 18.96 14.78
C THR A 43 -17.71 18.32 16.09
N ALA A 44 -17.80 16.99 16.08
CA ALA A 44 -17.86 16.17 17.27
C ALA A 44 -16.62 15.26 17.27
N ARG A 45 -16.02 15.04 18.43
CA ARG A 45 -14.82 14.19 18.59
C ARG A 45 -15.17 12.94 19.37
N MET A 46 -14.59 11.83 18.96
CA MET A 46 -14.63 10.56 19.67
C MET A 46 -13.20 10.19 20.04
N ASP A 47 -12.84 10.42 21.29
CA ASP A 47 -11.47 10.25 21.79
C ASP A 47 -11.27 8.88 22.50
N GLU A 48 -12.34 8.09 22.63
CA GLU A 48 -12.26 6.78 23.27
C GLU A 48 -11.69 5.73 22.30
N ASN A 49 -10.55 5.16 22.69
CA ASN A 49 -9.95 4.06 21.96
C ASN A 49 -10.40 2.71 22.53
N ILE A 50 -11.29 2.04 21.81
CA ILE A 50 -11.88 0.75 22.20
C ILE A 50 -11.17 -0.46 21.59
N ARG A 51 -10.11 -0.28 20.78
CA ARG A 51 -9.53 -1.38 20.00
C ARG A 51 -8.49 -2.19 20.77
N GLN A 52 -7.58 -1.52 21.48
CA GLN A 52 -6.49 -2.19 22.20
C GLN A 52 -7.02 -2.87 23.48
N ARG A 53 -6.66 -4.15 23.65
CA ARG A 53 -7.12 -4.98 24.77
C ARG A 53 -6.17 -5.00 25.96
N THR A 54 -4.91 -4.61 25.77
CA THR A 54 -3.90 -4.56 26.84
C THR A 54 -3.60 -3.13 27.28
N ASP A 55 -3.29 -2.94 28.56
CA ASP A 55 -2.99 -1.62 29.12
C ASP A 55 -1.76 -0.99 28.46
N GLN A 56 -0.71 -1.80 28.22
CA GLN A 56 0.49 -1.35 27.51
C GLN A 56 0.13 -0.80 26.11
N LEU A 57 -0.62 -1.54 25.30
CA LEU A 57 -0.98 -1.08 23.96
C LEU A 57 -1.95 0.11 23.98
N ARG A 58 -2.83 0.23 24.97
CA ARG A 58 -3.65 1.43 25.16
C ARG A 58 -2.78 2.65 25.43
N THR A 59 -1.77 2.54 26.29
CA THR A 59 -0.81 3.62 26.54
C THR A 59 0.01 3.96 25.29
N VAL A 60 0.54 2.95 24.60
CA VAL A 60 1.31 3.14 23.36
C VAL A 60 0.47 3.84 22.29
N ALA A 61 -0.77 3.39 22.07
CA ALA A 61 -1.71 4.00 21.12
C ALA A 61 -2.12 5.42 21.53
N ALA A 62 -2.30 5.70 22.83
CA ALA A 62 -2.58 7.05 23.32
C ALA A 62 -1.40 8.00 23.05
N LEU A 63 -0.16 7.53 23.27
CA LEU A 63 1.06 8.30 23.00
C LEU A 63 1.24 8.59 21.51
N THR A 64 1.07 7.59 20.63
CA THR A 64 1.18 7.82 19.18
C THR A 64 0.10 8.74 18.66
N ASN A 65 -1.11 8.66 19.21
CA ASN A 65 -2.19 9.57 18.87
C ASN A 65 -1.78 11.02 19.14
N VAL A 66 -1.19 11.34 20.29
CA VAL A 66 -0.74 12.72 20.59
C VAL A 66 0.63 13.08 20.00
N GLY A 67 1.12 12.34 19.00
CA GLY A 67 2.40 12.64 18.32
C GLY A 67 3.65 12.28 19.13
N LYS A 68 3.51 11.52 20.21
CA LYS A 68 4.64 11.09 21.07
C LYS A 68 5.14 9.70 20.67
N ALA A 69 5.38 9.48 19.39
CA ALA A 69 5.73 8.15 18.85
C ALA A 69 7.05 7.61 19.42
N ALA A 70 8.07 8.46 19.65
CA ALA A 70 9.31 8.03 20.31
C ALA A 70 9.06 7.54 21.76
N GLN A 71 8.19 8.23 22.51
CA GLN A 71 7.82 7.77 23.86
C GLN A 71 7.04 6.46 23.80
N ALA A 72 6.18 6.28 22.79
CA ALA A 72 5.45 5.04 22.57
C ALA A 72 6.41 3.84 22.35
N LEU A 73 7.50 4.03 21.58
CA LEU A 73 8.55 3.00 21.44
C LEU A 73 9.22 2.67 22.77
N ARG A 74 9.53 3.68 23.59
CA ARG A 74 10.11 3.44 24.93
C ARG A 74 9.17 2.66 25.85
N VAL A 75 7.85 2.89 25.75
CA VAL A 75 6.83 2.14 26.52
C VAL A 75 6.67 0.70 26.02
N LEU A 76 6.92 0.43 24.74
CA LEU A 76 6.99 -0.95 24.23
C LEU A 76 8.15 -1.74 24.84
N GLY A 77 9.24 -1.07 25.23
CA GLY A 77 10.31 -1.67 26.03
C GLY A 77 11.00 -2.82 25.30
N ASP A 78 10.97 -4.02 25.90
CA ASP A 78 11.54 -5.25 25.37
C ASP A 78 10.90 -5.74 24.07
N LYS A 79 9.73 -5.19 23.71
CA LYS A 79 9.08 -5.43 22.42
C LYS A 79 9.65 -4.59 21.28
N VAL A 80 10.65 -3.75 21.53
CA VAL A 80 11.45 -3.10 20.50
C VAL A 80 12.75 -3.89 20.33
N VAL A 81 12.92 -4.51 19.16
CA VAL A 81 14.07 -5.36 18.81
C VAL A 81 14.94 -4.62 17.81
N GLU A 82 16.17 -4.31 18.18
CA GLU A 82 17.17 -3.77 17.26
C GLU A 82 17.87 -4.89 16.49
N ASP A 83 17.93 -4.77 15.16
CA ASP A 83 18.67 -5.68 14.28
C ASP A 83 19.21 -4.93 13.05
N LYS A 84 20.38 -5.32 12.54
CA LYS A 84 20.96 -4.69 11.35
C LYS A 84 20.10 -4.92 10.09
N ASN A 85 19.36 -6.02 10.04
CA ASN A 85 18.45 -6.37 8.96
C ASN A 85 17.02 -6.54 9.51
N PRO A 86 16.30 -5.45 9.84
CA PRO A 86 14.99 -5.54 10.49
C PRO A 86 13.96 -6.39 9.74
N ALA A 87 13.98 -6.33 8.40
CA ALA A 87 13.08 -7.09 7.54
C ALA A 87 13.31 -8.61 7.65
N GLU A 88 14.58 -9.05 7.59
CA GLU A 88 14.95 -10.47 7.74
C GLU A 88 14.63 -10.97 9.15
N LYS A 89 14.95 -10.16 10.17
CA LYS A 89 14.67 -10.49 11.57
C LYS A 89 13.17 -10.63 11.84
N ALA A 90 12.34 -9.72 11.31
CA ALA A 90 10.89 -9.82 11.44
C ALA A 90 10.32 -11.07 10.75
N ALA A 91 10.82 -11.41 9.55
CA ALA A 91 10.44 -12.64 8.87
C ALA A 91 10.82 -13.88 9.69
N ALA A 92 12.03 -13.92 10.24
CA ALA A 92 12.50 -15.01 11.10
C ALA A 92 11.63 -15.15 12.37
N MET A 93 11.35 -14.05 13.06
CA MET A 93 10.48 -14.05 14.25
C MET A 93 9.07 -14.57 13.92
N TRP A 94 8.52 -14.22 12.76
CA TRP A 94 7.22 -14.74 12.33
C TRP A 94 7.28 -16.24 11.99
N LEU A 95 8.37 -16.70 11.36
CA LEU A 95 8.58 -18.12 11.06
C LEU A 95 8.82 -18.96 12.32
N GLU A 96 9.32 -18.38 13.41
CA GLU A 96 9.47 -19.08 14.71
C GLU A 96 8.12 -19.30 15.41
N LEU A 97 7.07 -18.56 15.04
CA LEU A 97 5.74 -18.75 15.60
C LEU A 97 5.13 -20.08 15.13
N PRO A 98 4.31 -20.74 15.96
CA PRO A 98 3.53 -21.89 15.51
C PRO A 98 2.42 -21.48 14.53
N PRO A 99 1.89 -22.40 13.69
CA PRO A 99 0.96 -22.07 12.61
C PRO A 99 -0.29 -21.28 13.03
N GLU A 100 -0.86 -21.60 14.19
CA GLU A 100 -2.02 -20.91 14.75
C GLU A 100 -1.72 -19.45 15.13
N GLU A 101 -0.51 -19.18 15.61
CA GLU A 101 -0.05 -17.83 15.96
C GLU A 101 0.34 -17.03 14.70
N ARG A 102 0.94 -17.69 13.71
CA ARG A 102 1.20 -17.12 12.38
C ARG A 102 -0.08 -16.61 11.71
N ALA A 103 -1.20 -17.33 11.87
CA ALA A 103 -2.48 -16.98 11.27
C ALA A 103 -3.06 -15.66 11.80
N VAL A 104 -2.78 -15.31 13.05
CA VAL A 104 -3.29 -14.10 13.73
C VAL A 104 -2.25 -12.97 13.86
N THR A 105 -1.01 -13.23 13.42
CA THR A 105 0.10 -12.26 13.45
C THR A 105 0.34 -11.66 12.07
N ALA A 106 0.14 -10.35 11.94
CA ALA A 106 0.46 -9.60 10.72
C ALA A 106 1.90 -9.06 10.75
N ILE A 107 2.57 -9.01 9.60
CA ILE A 107 3.84 -8.29 9.47
C ILE A 107 3.59 -6.96 8.75
N PHE A 108 3.93 -5.85 9.40
CA PHE A 108 3.83 -4.51 8.79
C PHE A 108 5.21 -4.02 8.38
N ALA A 109 5.37 -3.73 7.09
CA ALA A 109 6.60 -3.15 6.55
C ALA A 109 6.43 -1.64 6.30
N SER A 110 7.46 -0.86 6.61
CA SER A 110 7.55 0.56 6.30
C SER A 110 7.54 0.83 4.78
N GLY A 111 8.32 0.06 4.01
CA GLY A 111 8.58 0.30 2.58
C GLY A 111 8.50 -0.92 1.67
N LYS A 112 8.62 -0.66 0.36
CA LYS A 112 8.56 -1.70 -0.70
C LYS A 112 9.71 -2.70 -0.57
N GLU A 113 10.93 -2.24 -0.31
CA GLU A 113 12.12 -3.08 -0.17
C GLU A 113 12.04 -4.02 1.04
N SER A 114 11.68 -3.49 2.21
CA SER A 114 11.42 -4.29 3.41
C SER A 114 10.33 -5.34 3.16
N ARG A 115 9.24 -4.96 2.47
CA ARG A 115 8.15 -5.87 2.12
C ARG A 115 8.60 -7.01 1.19
N GLU A 116 9.37 -6.70 0.15
CA GLU A 116 9.94 -7.69 -0.76
C GLU A 116 10.87 -8.66 -0.02
N THR A 117 11.73 -8.13 0.83
CA THR A 117 12.65 -8.91 1.67
C THR A 117 11.88 -9.85 2.61
N ILE A 118 10.85 -9.34 3.30
CA ILE A 118 10.01 -10.15 4.19
C ILE A 118 9.27 -11.23 3.40
N ASN A 119 8.60 -10.87 2.31
CA ASN A 119 7.84 -11.82 1.50
C ASN A 119 8.72 -12.96 0.99
N LYS A 120 9.91 -12.64 0.47
CA LYS A 120 10.88 -13.63 0.01
C LYS A 120 11.37 -14.52 1.15
N THR A 121 11.79 -13.92 2.26
CA THR A 121 12.34 -14.67 3.41
C THR A 121 11.29 -15.59 4.04
N VAL A 122 10.05 -15.11 4.19
CA VAL A 122 8.93 -15.93 4.68
C VAL A 122 8.64 -17.08 3.73
N GLN A 123 8.53 -16.83 2.42
CA GLN A 123 8.29 -17.89 1.45
C GLN A 123 9.40 -18.94 1.47
N GLU A 124 10.67 -18.53 1.49
CA GLU A 124 11.82 -19.45 1.60
C GLU A 124 11.79 -20.26 2.90
N GLY A 125 11.39 -19.66 4.02
CA GLY A 125 11.21 -20.34 5.29
C GLY A 125 10.08 -21.38 5.26
N LEU A 126 8.93 -21.03 4.68
CA LEU A 126 7.78 -21.92 4.57
C LEU A 126 7.99 -23.06 3.56
N ILE A 127 8.89 -22.89 2.58
CA ILE A 127 9.35 -24.01 1.73
C ILE A 127 10.20 -24.97 2.56
N LYS A 128 11.12 -24.45 3.38
CA LYS A 128 12.02 -25.27 4.21
C LYS A 128 11.28 -26.06 5.29
N ASP A 129 10.24 -25.49 5.88
CA ASP A 129 9.43 -26.17 6.91
C ASP A 129 8.35 -27.11 6.33
N GLY A 130 8.18 -27.12 5.01
CA GLY A 130 7.23 -27.99 4.29
C GLY A 130 5.78 -27.49 4.29
N THR A 131 5.52 -26.28 4.79
CA THR A 131 4.19 -25.65 4.72
C THR A 131 3.78 -25.37 3.27
N LEU A 132 4.72 -24.86 2.46
CA LEU A 132 4.51 -24.66 1.02
C LEU A 132 4.88 -25.93 0.26
N LYS A 133 3.99 -26.36 -0.64
CA LYS A 133 4.11 -27.64 -1.33
C LYS A 133 4.33 -27.51 -2.83
N GLY A 134 4.90 -28.58 -3.39
CA GLY A 134 5.14 -28.75 -4.83
C GLY A 134 6.34 -27.96 -5.36
N ASP A 135 6.55 -28.06 -6.67
CA ASP A 135 7.67 -27.42 -7.36
C ASP A 135 7.43 -25.93 -7.63
N GLY A 136 6.26 -25.40 -7.29
CA GLY A 136 5.86 -24.02 -7.57
C GLY A 136 5.69 -23.72 -9.06
N LEU A 137 5.02 -22.60 -9.34
CA LEU A 137 4.70 -22.10 -10.66
C LEU A 137 5.32 -20.71 -10.85
N PHE A 138 6.10 -20.55 -11.93
CA PHE A 138 6.58 -19.23 -12.32
C PHE A 138 5.48 -18.46 -13.03
N LEU A 139 5.17 -17.27 -12.51
CA LEU A 139 4.21 -16.34 -13.07
C LEU A 139 4.91 -15.02 -13.41
N THR A 140 4.47 -14.39 -14.50
CA THR A 140 4.89 -13.03 -14.85
C THR A 140 3.81 -12.06 -14.40
N VAL A 141 4.12 -11.21 -13.44
CA VAL A 141 3.18 -10.27 -12.82
C VAL A 141 3.51 -8.82 -13.15
N HIS A 142 2.49 -7.97 -13.14
CA HIS A 142 2.63 -6.53 -13.32
C HIS A 142 2.87 -5.82 -11.99
N GLN A 143 4.05 -5.22 -11.85
CA GLN A 143 4.40 -4.40 -10.69
C GLN A 143 4.27 -2.92 -11.03
N PRO A 144 3.46 -2.14 -10.30
CA PRO A 144 3.34 -0.71 -10.51
C PRO A 144 4.69 0.00 -10.38
N VAL A 145 4.98 0.89 -11.33
CA VAL A 145 6.10 1.82 -11.22
C VAL A 145 5.70 2.92 -10.23
N ASN A 146 6.51 3.15 -9.20
CA ASN A 146 6.25 4.21 -8.24
C ASN A 146 6.43 5.57 -8.94
N MET A 147 5.33 6.21 -9.28
CA MET A 147 5.34 7.50 -9.95
C MET A 147 4.07 8.29 -9.65
N LEU A 148 4.23 9.61 -9.60
CA LEU A 148 3.11 10.54 -9.60
C LEU A 148 2.45 10.52 -10.97
N ARG A 149 1.17 10.88 -11.00
CA ARG A 149 0.42 11.06 -12.24
C ARG A 149 1.15 11.96 -13.26
N GLU A 150 1.69 13.08 -12.77
CA GLU A 150 2.38 14.08 -13.60
C GLU A 150 3.61 13.49 -14.30
N HIS A 151 4.26 12.49 -13.71
CA HIS A 151 5.40 11.82 -14.32
C HIS A 151 5.04 11.11 -15.64
N LEU A 152 3.78 10.71 -15.85
CA LEU A 152 3.33 10.15 -17.13
C LEU A 152 3.44 11.16 -18.29
N ARG A 153 3.55 12.46 -18.01
CA ARG A 153 3.72 13.50 -19.05
C ARG A 153 5.17 13.65 -19.52
N TYR A 154 6.12 12.94 -18.91
CA TYR A 154 7.54 13.05 -19.19
C TYR A 154 8.12 11.73 -19.71
N GLN A 155 8.78 11.79 -20.87
CA GLN A 155 9.34 10.62 -21.54
C GLN A 155 10.33 9.81 -20.70
N GLN A 156 11.04 10.44 -19.77
CA GLN A 156 12.10 9.83 -18.96
C GLN A 156 11.62 8.73 -18.02
N PHE A 157 10.31 8.69 -17.73
CA PHE A 157 9.71 7.65 -16.90
C PHE A 157 9.27 6.42 -17.70
N TYR A 158 9.23 6.52 -19.03
CA TYR A 158 8.97 5.40 -19.92
C TYR A 158 10.27 4.67 -20.24
N LYS A 159 10.27 3.35 -20.08
CA LYS A 159 11.41 2.48 -20.38
C LYS A 159 10.95 1.30 -21.23
N PRO A 160 11.72 0.87 -22.24
CA PRO A 160 11.42 -0.35 -22.98
C PRO A 160 11.18 -1.55 -22.05
N GLY A 161 10.15 -2.34 -22.35
CA GLY A 161 9.74 -3.51 -21.54
C GLY A 161 8.72 -3.20 -20.43
N GLN A 162 8.41 -1.93 -20.16
CA GLN A 162 7.28 -1.58 -19.31
C GLN A 162 5.94 -1.83 -20.02
N THR A 163 4.89 -2.08 -19.24
CA THR A 163 3.50 -2.15 -19.74
C THR A 163 2.72 -0.95 -19.26
N LEU A 164 2.12 -0.21 -20.20
CA LEU A 164 1.19 0.89 -19.98
C LEU A 164 -0.25 0.34 -19.98
N HIS A 165 -0.91 0.39 -18.83
CA HIS A 165 -2.32 0.01 -18.67
C HIS A 165 -3.19 1.24 -18.82
N VAL A 166 -4.21 1.17 -19.67
CA VAL A 166 -5.14 2.25 -19.96
C VAL A 166 -6.54 1.82 -19.51
N ARG A 167 -7.08 2.46 -18.47
CA ARG A 167 -8.39 2.12 -17.87
C ARG A 167 -9.59 2.71 -18.63
N GLY A 168 -9.36 3.68 -19.53
CA GLY A 168 -10.39 4.28 -20.39
C GLY A 168 -9.86 4.56 -21.79
N SER A 169 -10.42 5.53 -22.51
CA SER A 169 -9.73 6.09 -23.70
C SER A 169 -8.71 7.14 -23.27
N VAL A 170 -7.75 7.52 -24.11
CA VAL A 170 -6.91 8.71 -23.99
C VAL A 170 -6.71 9.28 -25.40
N PRO A 171 -7.77 9.91 -25.97
CA PRO A 171 -7.81 10.31 -27.39
C PRO A 171 -6.65 11.22 -27.83
N GLU A 172 -6.20 12.10 -26.95
CA GLU A 172 -5.12 13.06 -27.18
C GLU A 172 -3.77 12.40 -27.55
N ILE A 173 -3.58 11.14 -27.15
CA ILE A 173 -2.41 10.32 -27.53
C ILE A 173 -2.79 9.07 -28.32
N GLY A 174 -4.05 8.96 -28.76
CA GLY A 174 -4.53 7.87 -29.60
C GLY A 174 -4.59 6.50 -28.91
N LEU A 175 -4.61 6.46 -27.58
CA LEU A 175 -4.74 5.22 -26.82
C LEU A 175 -6.19 4.96 -26.43
N ARG A 176 -6.56 3.67 -26.38
CA ARG A 176 -7.86 3.18 -25.94
C ARG A 176 -7.69 2.26 -24.74
N HIS A 177 -8.80 1.80 -24.17
CA HIS A 177 -8.79 0.87 -23.04
C HIS A 177 -8.01 -0.40 -23.39
N GLY A 178 -7.18 -0.86 -22.47
CA GLY A 178 -6.33 -2.05 -22.62
C GLY A 178 -4.88 -1.78 -22.24
N SER A 179 -4.00 -2.70 -22.63
CA SER A 179 -2.57 -2.67 -22.29
C SER A 179 -1.72 -2.42 -23.54
N ALA A 180 -0.57 -1.76 -23.34
CA ALA A 180 0.42 -1.54 -24.38
C ALA A 180 1.85 -1.66 -23.85
N GLU A 181 2.70 -2.39 -24.55
CA GLU A 181 4.11 -2.55 -24.19
C GLU A 181 4.93 -1.36 -24.70
N VAL A 182 5.70 -0.71 -23.84
CA VAL A 182 6.66 0.32 -24.23
C VAL A 182 7.80 -0.33 -25.02
N LYS A 183 7.94 0.03 -26.29
CA LYS A 183 8.99 -0.51 -27.16
C LYS A 183 10.19 0.41 -27.24
N ARG A 184 9.96 1.72 -27.33
CA ARG A 184 11.03 2.69 -27.58
C ARG A 184 10.68 4.08 -27.09
N VAL A 185 11.70 4.78 -26.58
CA VAL A 185 11.67 6.23 -26.36
C VAL A 185 12.60 6.88 -27.38
N PHE A 186 12.11 7.89 -28.10
CA PHE A 186 12.86 8.61 -29.13
C PHE A 186 13.52 9.85 -28.55
N ALA A 187 14.66 10.25 -29.10
CA ALA A 187 15.38 11.47 -28.68
C ALA A 187 14.52 12.75 -28.75
N ASN A 188 13.47 12.76 -29.58
CA ASN A 188 12.59 13.91 -29.78
C ASN A 188 11.39 13.99 -28.81
N GLY A 189 11.40 13.28 -27.68
CA GLY A 189 10.28 13.36 -26.73
C GLY A 189 9.25 12.23 -26.86
N LYS A 190 9.19 11.55 -28.02
CA LYS A 190 8.09 10.64 -28.34
C LYS A 190 8.32 9.24 -27.76
N VAL A 191 7.23 8.58 -27.39
CA VAL A 191 7.21 7.19 -26.92
C VAL A 191 6.44 6.35 -27.92
N GLU A 192 6.96 5.17 -28.24
CA GLU A 192 6.26 4.15 -29.03
C GLU A 192 5.88 2.97 -28.15
N VAL A 193 4.61 2.61 -28.23
CA VAL A 193 4.03 1.47 -27.53
C VAL A 193 3.41 0.50 -28.52
N LYS A 194 3.43 -0.80 -28.23
CA LYS A 194 2.76 -1.84 -29.00
C LYS A 194 1.49 -2.25 -28.26
N LEU A 195 0.33 -2.05 -28.89
CA LEU A 195 -0.96 -2.43 -28.30
C LEU A 195 -1.08 -3.95 -28.19
N GLU A 196 -1.41 -4.48 -27.02
CA GLU A 196 -1.58 -5.93 -26.84
C GLU A 196 -2.79 -6.46 -27.62
N SER A 197 -3.87 -5.67 -27.70
CA SER A 197 -5.12 -6.06 -28.37
C SER A 197 -5.03 -6.19 -29.89
N THR A 198 -4.16 -5.42 -30.54
CA THR A 198 -4.08 -5.36 -32.02
C THR A 198 -2.69 -5.63 -32.57
N GLY A 199 -1.67 -5.68 -31.71
CA GLY A 199 -0.26 -5.76 -32.10
C GLY A 199 0.28 -4.51 -32.80
N ARG A 200 -0.53 -3.46 -33.00
CA ARG A 200 -0.12 -2.23 -33.70
C ARG A 200 0.76 -1.36 -32.82
N ASN A 201 1.72 -0.70 -33.45
CA ASN A 201 2.52 0.33 -32.80
C ASN A 201 1.80 1.67 -32.83
N VAL A 202 1.76 2.35 -31.69
CA VAL A 202 1.26 3.71 -31.53
C VAL A 202 2.40 4.57 -31.02
N LYS A 203 2.66 5.68 -31.71
CA LYS A 203 3.68 6.67 -31.33
C LYS A 203 3.00 7.95 -30.88
N PHE A 204 3.30 8.39 -29.67
CA PHE A 204 2.72 9.60 -29.09
C PHE A 204 3.76 10.46 -28.37
N SER A 205 3.39 11.71 -28.08
CA SER A 205 4.19 12.59 -27.22
C SER A 205 3.54 12.61 -25.83
N PRO A 206 4.23 12.18 -24.75
CA PRO A 206 3.71 12.24 -23.39
C PRO A 206 3.23 13.64 -22.97
N GLN A 207 3.85 14.70 -23.50
CA GLN A 207 3.46 16.09 -23.23
C GLN A 207 2.05 16.46 -23.73
N ARG A 208 1.47 15.67 -24.65
CA ARG A 208 0.09 15.85 -25.11
C ARG A 208 -0.96 15.32 -24.14
N ILE A 209 -0.54 14.56 -23.13
CA ILE A 209 -1.44 14.11 -22.05
C ILE A 209 -1.90 15.37 -21.30
N ASP A 210 -3.22 15.53 -21.20
CA ASP A 210 -3.82 16.71 -20.59
C ASP A 210 -3.49 16.75 -19.07
N PRO A 211 -2.86 17.85 -18.60
CA PRO A 211 -2.49 18.02 -17.19
C PRO A 211 -3.70 18.12 -16.25
N MET A 212 -4.85 18.54 -16.75
CA MET A 212 -6.07 18.77 -15.96
C MET A 212 -6.94 17.52 -15.83
N ILE A 213 -6.58 16.41 -16.47
CA ILE A 213 -7.31 15.16 -16.27
C ILE A 213 -7.20 14.79 -14.79
N GLU A 214 -8.33 14.50 -14.15
CA GLU A 214 -8.35 14.10 -12.73
C GLU A 214 -8.47 12.59 -12.52
N SER A 215 -8.82 11.82 -13.56
CA SER A 215 -9.01 10.36 -13.48
C SER A 215 -7.72 9.59 -13.74
N ASP A 216 -7.47 8.52 -12.99
CA ASP A 216 -6.33 7.60 -13.18
C ASP A 216 -6.55 6.73 -14.43
N ARG A 217 -6.45 7.36 -15.60
CA ARG A 217 -6.70 6.70 -16.90
C ARG A 217 -5.55 5.80 -17.32
N MET A 218 -4.36 6.00 -16.77
CA MET A 218 -3.14 5.30 -17.17
C MET A 218 -2.27 4.93 -15.98
N GLN A 219 -1.57 3.80 -16.10
CA GLN A 219 -0.59 3.34 -15.12
C GLN A 219 0.55 2.61 -15.82
N LEU A 220 1.80 2.92 -15.48
CA LEU A 220 2.96 2.15 -15.92
C LEU A 220 3.27 1.04 -14.92
N THR A 221 3.62 -0.12 -15.46
CA THR A 221 4.08 -1.29 -14.71
C THR A 221 5.33 -1.86 -15.33
N THR A 222 6.15 -2.54 -14.53
CA THR A 222 7.19 -3.44 -15.00
C THR A 222 6.70 -4.88 -14.88
N LEU A 223 7.24 -5.77 -15.72
CA LEU A 223 7.03 -7.20 -15.57
C LEU A 223 8.05 -7.74 -14.58
N GLU A 224 7.59 -8.58 -13.66
CA GLU A 224 8.43 -9.29 -12.70
C GLU A 224 8.05 -10.78 -12.71
N THR A 225 9.05 -11.65 -12.58
CA THR A 225 8.82 -13.08 -12.45
C THR A 225 8.76 -13.44 -10.96
N VAL A 226 7.61 -13.94 -10.53
CA VAL A 226 7.40 -14.47 -9.19
C VAL A 226 7.19 -15.97 -9.26
N ARG A 227 7.62 -16.69 -8.23
CA ARG A 227 7.31 -18.12 -8.08
C ARG A 227 6.29 -18.27 -6.98
N VAL A 228 5.19 -18.96 -7.27
CA VAL A 228 4.12 -19.22 -6.32
C VAL A 228 3.99 -20.71 -6.05
N TYR A 229 3.56 -21.09 -4.85
CA TYR A 229 3.45 -22.46 -4.38
C TYR A 229 2.05 -22.73 -3.83
N GLU A 230 1.69 -24.01 -3.71
CA GLU A 230 0.50 -24.39 -2.94
C GLU A 230 0.71 -23.97 -1.48
N GLY A 231 -0.27 -23.27 -0.92
CA GLY A 231 -0.24 -22.67 0.41
C GLY A 231 0.14 -21.18 0.43
N ASP A 232 0.60 -20.60 -0.69
CA ASP A 232 1.03 -19.20 -0.71
C ASP A 232 -0.12 -18.24 -0.43
N ARG A 233 0.17 -17.22 0.39
CA ARG A 233 -0.73 -16.07 0.58
C ARG A 233 -0.42 -15.00 -0.45
N ILE A 234 -1.44 -14.64 -1.24
CA ILE A 234 -1.34 -13.64 -2.30
C ILE A 234 -2.34 -12.50 -2.07
N ARG A 235 -2.14 -11.41 -2.80
CA ARG A 235 -3.05 -10.29 -2.88
C ARG A 235 -3.26 -9.89 -4.33
N TRP A 236 -4.51 -9.60 -4.68
CA TRP A 236 -4.85 -9.09 -6.01
C TRP A 236 -4.38 -7.65 -6.19
N THR A 237 -3.82 -7.36 -7.36
CA THR A 237 -3.43 -6.01 -7.81
C THR A 237 -4.38 -5.44 -8.87
N ALA A 238 -5.44 -6.19 -9.19
CA ALA A 238 -6.54 -5.78 -10.05
C ALA A 238 -7.88 -6.30 -9.48
N THR A 239 -8.98 -5.82 -10.04
CA THR A 239 -10.33 -6.25 -9.67
C THR A 239 -10.94 -7.04 -10.82
N ASP A 240 -11.49 -8.20 -10.50
CA ASP A 240 -12.40 -8.99 -11.32
C ASP A 240 -13.67 -9.23 -10.50
N LYS A 241 -14.68 -8.39 -10.76
CA LYS A 241 -15.91 -8.39 -9.97
C LYS A 241 -16.77 -9.63 -10.19
N GLU A 242 -16.72 -10.21 -11.39
CA GLU A 242 -17.57 -11.35 -11.75
C GLU A 242 -17.18 -12.59 -10.95
N ARG A 243 -15.89 -12.71 -10.62
CA ARG A 243 -15.33 -13.83 -9.87
C ARG A 243 -14.99 -13.50 -8.41
N GLY A 244 -15.49 -12.38 -7.88
CA GLY A 244 -15.30 -11.99 -6.48
C GLY A 244 -13.88 -11.56 -6.08
N MET A 245 -12.99 -11.32 -7.06
CA MET A 245 -11.61 -10.89 -6.80
C MET A 245 -11.55 -9.36 -6.77
N HIS A 246 -11.21 -8.78 -5.63
CA HIS A 246 -11.12 -7.33 -5.48
C HIS A 246 -9.67 -6.89 -5.31
N ASN A 247 -9.31 -5.75 -5.93
CA ASN A 247 -7.99 -5.16 -5.74
C ASN A 247 -7.70 -4.98 -4.24
N ALA A 248 -6.49 -5.35 -3.84
CA ALA A 248 -5.99 -5.42 -2.47
C ALA A 248 -6.63 -6.48 -1.55
N ALA A 249 -7.61 -7.27 -2.00
CA ALA A 249 -8.08 -8.42 -1.26
C ALA A 249 -7.04 -9.55 -1.25
N MET A 250 -6.96 -10.26 -0.13
CA MET A 250 -6.11 -11.44 0.02
C MET A 250 -6.79 -12.69 -0.52
N ALA A 251 -5.97 -13.65 -0.95
CA ALA A 251 -6.36 -15.01 -1.25
C ALA A 251 -5.22 -15.98 -0.88
N THR A 252 -5.55 -17.26 -0.77
CA THR A 252 -4.57 -18.33 -0.53
C THR A 252 -4.59 -19.30 -1.70
N ILE A 253 -3.43 -19.64 -2.25
CA ILE A 253 -3.33 -20.66 -3.30
C ILE A 253 -3.53 -22.03 -2.64
N THR A 254 -4.55 -22.78 -3.06
CA THR A 254 -4.90 -24.08 -2.47
C THR A 254 -4.49 -25.27 -3.33
N SER A 255 -4.27 -25.07 -4.63
CA SER A 255 -3.74 -26.11 -5.53
C SER A 255 -3.08 -25.49 -6.76
N ILE A 256 -2.06 -26.17 -7.30
CA ILE A 256 -1.43 -25.86 -8.58
C ILE A 256 -1.32 -27.15 -9.39
N GLU A 257 -2.09 -27.27 -10.48
CA GLU A 257 -2.19 -28.50 -11.28
C GLU A 257 -2.14 -28.20 -12.79
N GLY A 258 -1.10 -28.67 -13.47
CA GLY A 258 -0.99 -28.50 -14.93
C GLY A 258 -0.95 -27.03 -15.37
N GLY A 259 -0.52 -26.12 -14.48
CA GLY A 259 -0.52 -24.68 -14.70
C GLY A 259 -1.84 -23.98 -14.38
N ARG A 260 -2.88 -24.71 -13.96
CA ARG A 260 -4.08 -24.13 -13.35
C ARG A 260 -3.82 -23.83 -11.88
N VAL A 261 -4.32 -22.70 -11.38
CA VAL A 261 -4.13 -22.27 -10.00
C VAL A 261 -5.49 -22.13 -9.34
N THR A 262 -5.72 -22.89 -8.28
CA THR A 262 -6.92 -22.74 -7.46
C THR A 262 -6.61 -21.88 -6.24
N VAL A 263 -7.48 -20.93 -5.95
CA VAL A 263 -7.34 -19.98 -4.86
C VAL A 263 -8.58 -19.99 -3.97
N GLU A 264 -8.39 -19.93 -2.66
CA GLU A 264 -9.43 -19.58 -1.69
C GLU A 264 -9.42 -18.06 -1.48
N LEU A 265 -10.54 -17.41 -1.78
CA LEU A 265 -10.75 -15.98 -1.58
C LEU A 265 -11.01 -15.66 -0.11
N ALA A 266 -10.90 -14.37 0.26
CA ALA A 266 -11.29 -13.90 1.59
C ALA A 266 -12.76 -14.22 1.96
N SER A 267 -13.64 -14.39 0.96
CA SER A 267 -15.04 -14.83 1.12
C SER A 267 -15.18 -16.32 1.46
N LYS A 268 -14.08 -17.09 1.49
CA LYS A 268 -14.04 -18.56 1.58
C LYS A 268 -14.54 -19.29 0.33
N GLU A 269 -14.82 -18.57 -0.75
CA GLU A 269 -15.11 -19.16 -2.04
C GLU A 269 -13.81 -19.59 -2.74
N THR A 270 -13.88 -20.67 -3.50
CA THR A 270 -12.76 -21.17 -4.29
C THR A 270 -12.93 -20.81 -5.76
N VAL A 271 -11.89 -20.25 -6.37
CA VAL A 271 -11.85 -19.94 -7.81
C VAL A 271 -10.68 -20.67 -8.45
N THR A 272 -10.89 -21.29 -9.62
CA THR A 272 -9.81 -21.88 -10.40
C THR A 272 -9.49 -20.98 -11.59
N LEU A 273 -8.23 -20.59 -11.69
CA LEU A 273 -7.68 -19.79 -12.78
C LEU A 273 -6.97 -20.71 -13.77
N GLU A 274 -7.36 -20.60 -15.03
CA GLU A 274 -6.72 -21.33 -16.12
C GLU A 274 -5.30 -20.81 -16.38
N ARG A 275 -4.45 -21.59 -17.05
CA ARG A 275 -3.02 -21.29 -17.24
C ARG A 275 -2.71 -19.90 -17.81
N ASN A 276 -3.59 -19.36 -18.64
CA ASN A 276 -3.44 -18.06 -19.29
C ASN A 276 -4.43 -17.02 -18.75
N ASP A 277 -4.98 -17.24 -17.55
CA ASP A 277 -5.90 -16.30 -16.96
C ASP A 277 -5.20 -14.96 -16.70
N PRO A 278 -5.77 -13.83 -17.16
CA PRO A 278 -5.17 -12.52 -16.95
C PRO A 278 -4.91 -12.21 -15.47
N MET A 279 -5.72 -12.73 -14.55
CA MET A 279 -5.54 -12.49 -13.11
C MET A 279 -4.26 -13.12 -12.55
N LEU A 280 -3.69 -14.15 -13.18
CA LEU A 280 -2.39 -14.70 -12.79
C LEU A 280 -1.23 -13.70 -12.97
N SER A 281 -1.43 -12.66 -13.79
CA SER A 281 -0.47 -11.54 -13.93
C SER A 281 -0.76 -10.37 -12.98
N ARG A 282 -1.81 -10.47 -12.15
CA ARG A 282 -2.34 -9.38 -11.30
C ARG A 282 -2.35 -9.77 -9.83
N LEU A 283 -1.25 -10.35 -9.38
CA LEU A 283 -1.06 -10.76 -7.99
C LEU A 283 0.32 -10.36 -7.48
N ASP A 284 0.44 -10.41 -6.15
CA ASP A 284 1.68 -10.22 -5.43
C ASP A 284 1.66 -11.06 -4.15
N LEU A 285 2.81 -11.45 -3.63
CA LEU A 285 2.90 -12.14 -2.33
C LEU A 285 2.44 -11.22 -1.21
N ALA A 286 1.75 -11.79 -0.22
CA ALA A 286 1.02 -11.05 0.81
C ALA A 286 1.33 -11.48 2.24
N TYR A 287 2.58 -11.90 2.51
CA TYR A 287 3.05 -12.20 3.87
C TYR A 287 3.25 -10.95 4.72
N SER A 288 3.57 -9.82 4.08
CA SER A 288 3.67 -8.51 4.73
C SER A 288 2.79 -7.45 4.07
N LEU A 289 2.32 -6.52 4.90
CA LEU A 289 1.47 -5.40 4.54
C LEU A 289 2.27 -4.11 4.69
N ASN A 290 2.12 -3.18 3.73
CA ASN A 290 2.63 -1.84 3.97
C ASN A 290 1.67 -1.05 4.89
N ALA A 291 2.16 0.02 5.52
CA ALA A 291 1.37 0.82 6.45
C ALA A 291 0.11 1.46 5.83
N HIS A 292 0.14 1.82 4.54
CA HIS A 292 -1.05 2.30 3.82
C HIS A 292 -2.13 1.22 3.67
N MET A 293 -1.73 -0.02 3.44
CA MET A 293 -2.61 -1.19 3.36
C MET A 293 -3.07 -1.66 4.73
N ALA A 294 -2.29 -1.39 5.79
CA ALA A 294 -2.71 -1.61 7.16
C ALA A 294 -3.92 -0.74 7.52
N GLN A 295 -4.18 0.35 6.79
CA GLN A 295 -5.34 1.21 7.02
C GLN A 295 -6.65 0.44 6.77
N GLY A 296 -7.33 0.07 7.86
CA GLY A 296 -8.58 -0.69 7.82
C GLY A 296 -8.41 -2.17 8.14
N VAL A 297 -7.19 -2.67 8.24
CA VAL A 297 -6.89 -4.03 8.71
C VAL A 297 -6.87 -4.03 10.24
N THR A 298 -7.47 -5.04 10.86
CA THR A 298 -7.33 -5.28 12.30
C THR A 298 -6.58 -6.59 12.46
N ALA A 299 -5.46 -6.57 13.18
CA ALA A 299 -4.69 -7.76 13.52
C ALA A 299 -4.72 -7.97 15.04
N ASP A 300 -4.76 -9.23 15.48
CA ASP A 300 -4.63 -9.54 16.91
C ASP A 300 -3.21 -9.28 17.37
N LYS A 301 -2.25 -9.80 16.61
CA LYS A 301 -0.82 -9.60 16.87
C LYS A 301 -0.15 -8.99 15.65
N ALA A 302 0.97 -8.29 15.85
CA ALA A 302 1.77 -7.82 14.74
C ALA A 302 3.26 -7.71 15.03
N ILE A 303 4.04 -7.81 13.95
CA ILE A 303 5.46 -7.47 13.90
C ILE A 303 5.61 -6.29 12.95
N GLY A 304 5.89 -5.10 13.48
CA GLY A 304 6.15 -3.90 12.70
C GLY A 304 7.64 -3.77 12.39
N VAL A 305 7.97 -3.38 11.16
CA VAL A 305 9.34 -3.12 10.70
C VAL A 305 9.46 -1.65 10.33
N MET A 306 10.41 -0.96 10.95
CA MET A 306 10.70 0.44 10.69
C MET A 306 12.20 0.69 10.63
N GLN A 307 12.63 1.51 9.68
CA GLN A 307 14.03 1.85 9.50
C GLN A 307 14.26 3.35 9.67
N SER A 308 15.30 3.72 10.42
CA SER A 308 15.67 5.07 10.81
C SER A 308 16.24 5.94 9.67
N PHE A 309 16.53 5.33 8.52
CA PHE A 309 16.97 6.06 7.33
C PHE A 309 15.84 6.32 6.33
N GLU A 310 14.69 5.64 6.47
CA GLU A 310 13.53 5.84 5.60
C GLU A 310 12.73 7.07 6.06
N SER A 311 13.31 8.27 5.92
CA SER A 311 12.74 9.55 6.39
C SER A 311 11.24 9.71 6.13
N ASN A 312 10.80 9.36 4.92
CA ASN A 312 9.41 9.49 4.47
C ASN A 312 8.48 8.35 4.93
N LEU A 313 9.03 7.21 5.34
CA LEU A 313 8.27 6.01 5.72
C LEU A 313 8.33 5.71 7.23
N SER A 314 9.21 6.39 7.95
CA SER A 314 9.35 6.33 9.41
C SER A 314 9.02 7.69 10.02
N ASN A 315 7.72 7.94 10.20
CA ASN A 315 7.19 9.18 10.77
C ASN A 315 6.07 8.89 11.78
N GLN A 316 5.66 9.89 12.56
CA GLN A 316 4.66 9.70 13.62
C GLN A 316 3.34 9.16 13.07
N LEU A 317 2.88 9.65 11.92
CA LEU A 317 1.62 9.25 11.30
C LEU A 317 1.61 7.77 10.90
N LEU A 318 2.66 7.30 10.21
CA LEU A 318 2.79 5.89 9.83
C LEU A 318 2.94 4.99 11.05
N THR A 319 3.71 5.43 12.05
CA THR A 319 3.86 4.71 13.33
C THR A 319 2.51 4.55 14.04
N ASN A 320 1.72 5.62 14.11
CA ASN A 320 0.40 5.60 14.69
C ASN A 320 -0.53 4.63 13.95
N VAL A 321 -0.50 4.64 12.61
CA VAL A 321 -1.30 3.72 11.80
C VAL A 321 -0.85 2.27 11.98
N ILE A 322 0.42 1.95 12.19
CA ILE A 322 0.84 0.56 12.48
C ILE A 322 0.33 0.13 13.86
N ILE A 323 0.61 0.93 14.89
CA ILE A 323 0.28 0.62 16.29
C ILE A 323 -1.22 0.48 16.51
N THR A 324 -2.01 1.40 15.97
CA THR A 324 -3.47 1.43 16.22
C THR A 324 -4.23 0.31 15.52
N ARG A 325 -3.58 -0.52 14.70
CA ARG A 325 -4.20 -1.68 14.01
C ARG A 325 -4.10 -2.98 14.79
N VAL A 326 -3.33 -2.97 15.88
CA VAL A 326 -3.04 -4.16 16.69
C VAL A 326 -3.90 -4.19 17.94
N ARG A 327 -4.49 -5.34 18.25
CA ARG A 327 -5.39 -5.51 19.41
C ARG A 327 -4.67 -6.00 20.66
N ASP A 328 -3.84 -7.03 20.52
CA ASP A 328 -3.38 -7.84 21.64
C ASP A 328 -1.86 -7.72 21.88
N ASP A 329 -1.03 -7.85 20.82
CA ASP A 329 0.43 -7.81 20.98
C ASP A 329 1.19 -7.23 19.78
N LEU A 330 2.18 -6.37 20.03
CA LEU A 330 2.99 -5.72 19.00
C LEU A 330 4.47 -5.82 19.33
N ILE A 331 5.25 -6.33 18.37
CA ILE A 331 6.71 -6.25 18.36
C ILE A 331 7.14 -5.27 17.27
N MET A 332 8.09 -4.39 17.57
CA MET A 332 8.70 -3.48 16.60
C MET A 332 10.14 -3.90 16.35
N VAL A 333 10.49 -4.22 15.12
CA VAL A 333 11.86 -4.50 14.69
C VAL A 333 12.42 -3.29 13.99
N VAL A 334 13.55 -2.78 14.48
CA VAL A 334 14.16 -1.51 14.04
C VAL A 334 15.65 -1.67 13.78
N ASP A 335 16.22 -0.81 12.96
CA ASP A 335 17.66 -0.79 12.67
C ASP A 335 18.48 -0.13 13.78
N ASP A 336 17.97 0.98 14.32
CA ASP A 336 18.59 1.76 15.40
C ASP A 336 17.49 2.54 16.11
N GLN A 337 17.14 2.14 17.35
CA GLN A 337 16.04 2.73 18.09
C GLN A 337 16.28 4.21 18.38
N LYS A 338 17.51 4.59 18.74
CA LYS A 338 17.82 6.00 19.07
C LYS A 338 17.68 6.91 17.87
N LYS A 339 18.17 6.47 16.70
CA LYS A 339 18.00 7.24 15.46
C LYS A 339 16.53 7.31 15.04
N LEU A 340 15.81 6.19 15.14
CA LEU A 340 14.38 6.16 14.82
C LEU A 340 13.59 7.10 15.74
N GLU A 341 13.83 7.09 17.05
CA GLU A 341 13.21 8.02 17.99
C GLU A 341 13.47 9.48 17.62
N ALA A 342 14.73 9.84 17.33
CA ALA A 342 15.10 11.19 16.92
C ALA A 342 14.44 11.61 15.59
N GLN A 343 14.23 10.68 14.67
CA GLN A 343 13.51 10.92 13.44
C GLN A 343 12.01 11.12 13.68
N LEU A 344 11.40 10.28 14.51
CA LEU A 344 9.98 10.36 14.86
C LEU A 344 9.67 11.67 15.59
N ASP A 345 10.55 12.16 16.45
CA ASP A 345 10.38 13.44 17.14
C ASP A 345 10.42 14.64 16.18
N ARG A 346 11.11 14.51 15.04
CA ARG A 346 11.27 15.60 14.05
C ARG A 346 10.29 15.51 12.87
N ASN A 347 9.78 14.32 12.58
CA ASN A 347 8.93 14.09 11.41
C ASN A 347 7.54 13.59 11.82
N THR A 348 6.59 14.51 11.83
CA THR A 348 5.17 14.20 12.10
C THR A 348 4.52 13.38 10.98
N GLY A 349 4.99 13.52 9.74
CA GLY A 349 4.39 12.92 8.56
C GLY A 349 3.15 13.66 8.02
N TYR A 350 2.76 14.79 8.64
CA TYR A 350 1.67 15.62 8.13
C TYR A 350 2.12 16.43 6.92
N LYS A 351 1.25 16.54 5.91
CA LYS A 351 1.44 17.47 4.80
C LYS A 351 1.14 18.89 5.24
N THR A 352 1.88 19.86 4.72
CA THR A 352 1.53 21.28 4.86
C THR A 352 0.50 21.66 3.79
N SER A 353 -0.59 22.33 4.18
CA SER A 353 -1.55 22.89 3.23
C SER A 353 -1.07 24.23 2.68
N SER A 354 -1.55 24.62 1.51
CA SER A 354 -1.21 25.92 0.92
C SER A 354 -1.62 27.09 1.81
N LEU A 355 -2.71 26.97 2.59
CA LEU A 355 -3.15 28.01 3.52
C LEU A 355 -2.21 28.17 4.72
N GLU A 356 -1.66 27.06 5.24
CA GLU A 356 -0.62 27.13 6.28
C GLU A 356 0.68 27.72 5.75
N SER A 357 1.08 27.35 4.53
CA SER A 357 2.27 27.92 3.89
C SER A 357 2.15 29.42 3.66
N LEU A 358 0.92 29.93 3.51
CA LEU A 358 0.63 31.36 3.41
C LEU A 358 0.38 32.03 4.78
N GLY A 359 0.43 31.29 5.89
CA GLY A 359 0.14 31.79 7.24
C GLY A 359 -1.32 32.19 7.47
N GLN A 360 -2.24 31.73 6.62
CA GLN A 360 -3.66 32.10 6.65
C GLN A 360 -4.49 31.20 7.57
N LEU A 361 -3.99 30.00 7.87
CA LEU A 361 -4.67 29.03 8.71
C LEU A 361 -3.63 28.17 9.40
N GLU A 362 -3.81 27.92 10.70
CA GLU A 362 -3.02 26.95 11.44
C GLU A 362 -3.84 25.65 11.56
N VAL A 363 -3.37 24.57 10.95
CA VAL A 363 -4.15 23.32 10.88
C VAL A 363 -3.64 22.33 11.91
N ASP A 364 -2.35 22.03 11.90
CA ASP A 364 -1.75 21.00 12.74
C ASP A 364 -1.06 21.58 13.98
N GLY A 365 -1.67 22.61 14.58
CA GLY A 365 -1.14 23.39 15.70
C GLY A 365 -0.23 22.59 16.63
N THR A 366 0.97 23.13 16.87
CA THR A 366 2.08 22.50 17.60
C THR A 366 1.69 21.91 18.93
#